data_AF-A0A0E3P4Z0-F1
#
_entry.id   AF-A0A0E3P4Z0-F1
#
_cell.length_a   1.000
_cell.length_b   1.000
_cell.length_c   1.000
_cell.angle_alpha   90.00
_cell.angle_beta   90.00
_cell.angle_gamma   90.00
#
_symmetry.space_group_name_H-M   'P 1'
#
loop_
_entity.id
_entity.type
_entity.pdbx_description
1 polymer ?
#
loop_
_entity_poly.entity_id
_entity_poly.type
_entity_poly.pdbx_seq_one_letter_code
_entity_poly.pdbx_strand_id
1 'polypeptide(L)' 'MEKIRNLIIENVAMFNKAFPDRFCHCPDVISAISYDYKFTYGQVENEIEKMVHEGVLDAEISDWYGIKLL' A
#
# COMPACT_ATOMS: atom_id res chain seq x y z
N MET A 1 8.55 7.78 -9.69
CA MET A 1 8.15 7.32 -8.34
C MET A 1 6.77 7.86 -7.95
N GLU A 2 6.45 9.12 -8.26
CA GLU A 2 5.12 9.72 -8.02
C GLU A 2 3.93 8.87 -8.53
N LYS A 3 4.08 8.19 -9.67
CA LYS A 3 3.05 7.27 -10.18
C LYS A 3 2.77 6.08 -9.25
N ILE A 4 3.80 5.42 -8.71
CA ILE A 4 3.63 4.26 -7.80
C ILE A 4 2.92 4.75 -6.52
N ARG A 5 3.38 5.88 -5.97
CA ARG A 5 2.77 6.50 -4.79
C ARG A 5 1.29 6.79 -4.97
N ASN A 6 0.89 7.42 -6.08
CA ASN A 6 -0.52 7.71 -6.34
C ASN A 6 -1.36 6.43 -6.45
N LEU A 7 -0.84 5.39 -7.11
CA LEU A 7 -1.52 4.10 -7.22
C LEU A 7 -1.68 3.41 -5.85
N ILE A 8 -0.68 3.49 -4.97
CA ILE A 8 -0.78 2.99 -3.60
C ILE A 8 -1.88 3.74 -2.85
N ILE A 9 -1.89 5.07 -2.90
CA ILE A 9 -2.90 5.90 -2.23
C ILE A 9 -4.30 5.55 -2.73
N GLU A 10 -4.50 5.43 -4.05
CA GLU A 10 -5.79 5.09 -4.64
C GLU A 10 -6.29 3.71 -4.19
N ASN A 11 -5.42 2.70 -4.19
CA ASN A 11 -5.79 1.34 -3.76
C ASN A 11 -6.11 1.28 -2.27
N VAL A 12 -5.27 1.87 -1.42
CA VAL A 12 -5.49 1.88 0.03
C VAL A 12 -6.71 2.73 0.39
N ALA A 13 -6.96 3.86 -0.29
CA ALA A 13 -8.17 4.66 -0.10
C ALA A 13 -9.44 3.89 -0.45
N MET A 14 -9.41 3.14 -1.55
CA MET A 14 -10.54 2.30 -1.97
C MET A 14 -10.81 1.21 -0.94
N PHE A 15 -9.77 0.53 -0.46
CA PHE A 15 -9.88 -0.48 0.60
C PHE A 15 -10.41 0.13 1.90
N ASN A 16 -9.83 1.23 2.36
CA ASN A 16 -10.26 1.94 3.58
C ASN A 16 -11.73 2.36 3.51
N LYS A 17 -12.21 2.82 2.34
CA LYS A 17 -13.61 3.19 2.17
C LYS A 17 -14.55 1.97 2.26
N ALA A 18 -14.13 0.82 1.74
CA ALA A 18 -14.90 -0.43 1.82
C ALA A 18 -14.84 -1.07 3.22
N PHE A 19 -13.71 -0.92 3.92
CA PHE A 19 -13.42 -1.52 5.21
C PHE A 19 -12.75 -0.52 6.17
N PRO A 20 -13.51 0.45 6.73
CA PRO A 20 -12.96 1.57 7.52
C PRO A 20 -12.17 1.15 8.76
N ASP A 21 -12.50 0.00 9.34
CA ASP A 21 -11.94 -0.49 10.60
C ASP A 21 -10.85 -1.55 10.40
N ARG A 22 -10.33 -1.71 9.16
CA ARG A 22 -9.32 -2.72 8.83
C ARG A 22 -8.11 -2.11 8.14
N PHE A 23 -6.95 -2.73 8.33
CA PHE A 23 -5.76 -2.50 7.52
C PHE A 23 -5.86 -3.29 6.21
N CYS A 24 -5.34 -2.71 5.14
CA CYS A 24 -5.19 -3.39 3.85
C CYS A 24 -3.98 -4.32 3.92
N HIS A 25 -4.13 -5.55 3.45
CA HIS A 25 -3.01 -6.48 3.37
C HIS A 25 -1.99 -5.98 2.33
N CYS A 26 -0.79 -5.62 2.77
CA CYS A 26 0.20 -5.00 1.89
C CYS A 26 0.56 -5.85 0.64
N PRO A 27 0.71 -7.19 0.73
CA PRO A 27 0.91 -8.05 -0.44
C PRO A 27 -0.19 -7.96 -1.50
N ASP A 28 -1.41 -7.62 -1.13
CA ASP A 28 -2.53 -7.47 -2.08
C ASP A 28 -2.35 -6.20 -2.91
N VAL A 29 -1.96 -5.08 -2.26
CA VAL A 29 -1.65 -3.82 -2.93
C VAL A 29 -0.45 -3.98 -3.86
N ILE A 30 0.61 -4.65 -3.39
CA ILE A 30 1.80 -4.94 -4.19
C ILE A 30 1.41 -5.77 -5.43
N SER A 31 0.62 -6.82 -5.24
CA SER A 31 0.22 -7.71 -6.32
C SER A 31 -0.66 -7.01 -7.36
N ALA A 32 -1.67 -6.24 -6.92
CA ALA A 32 -2.55 -5.49 -7.82
C ALA A 32 -1.77 -4.49 -8.68
N ILE A 33 -0.92 -3.67 -8.06
CA ILE A 33 -0.15 -2.64 -8.77
C ILE A 33 0.90 -3.28 -9.70
N SER A 34 1.59 -4.33 -9.24
CA SER A 34 2.62 -5.00 -10.02
C SER A 34 2.03 -5.68 -11.26
N TYR A 35 0.84 -6.28 -11.12
CA TYR A 35 0.13 -6.93 -12.22
C TYR A 35 -0.37 -5.93 -13.27
N ASP A 36 -1.09 -4.89 -12.83
CA ASP A 36 -1.76 -3.95 -13.74
C ASP A 36 -0.78 -2.99 -14.43
N TYR A 37 0.29 -2.60 -13.74
CA TYR A 37 1.19 -1.53 -14.19
C TYR A 37 2.61 -2.01 -14.50
N LYS A 38 2.87 -3.32 -14.42
CA LYS A 38 4.17 -3.96 -14.72
C LYS A 38 5.35 -3.42 -13.91
N PHE A 39 5.09 -2.90 -12.71
CA PHE A 39 6.15 -2.61 -11.74
C PHE A 39 6.63 -3.92 -11.11
N THR A 40 7.89 -3.96 -10.69
CA THR A 40 8.37 -5.10 -9.90
C THR A 40 7.82 -5.00 -8.48
N TYR A 41 7.68 -6.15 -7.82
CA TYR A 41 7.22 -6.22 -6.44
C TYR A 41 8.07 -5.33 -5.52
N GLY A 42 9.40 -5.45 -5.64
CA GLY A 42 10.33 -4.63 -4.88
C GLY A 42 10.23 -3.13 -5.16
N GLN A 43 9.79 -2.69 -6.36
CA GLN A 43 9.56 -1.26 -6.61
C GLN A 43 8.36 -0.73 -5.81
N VAL A 44 7.29 -1.52 -5.72
CA VAL A 44 6.08 -1.14 -4.98
C VAL A 44 6.33 -1.24 -3.48
N GLU A 45 6.93 -2.33 -3.02
CA GLU A 45 7.32 -2.57 -1.63
C GLU A 45 8.22 -1.44 -1.09
N ASN A 46 9.29 -1.09 -1.81
CA ASN A 46 10.18 0.02 -1.41
C ASN A 46 9.45 1.37 -1.33
N GLU A 47 8.43 1.62 -2.15
CA GLU A 47 7.67 2.87 -2.07
C GLU A 47 6.69 2.85 -0.88
N ILE A 48 6.08 1.70 -0.57
CA ILE A 48 5.25 1.52 0.63
C ILE A 48 6.09 1.75 1.89
N GLU A 49 7.28 1.14 2.00
CA GLU A 49 8.18 1.34 3.15
C GLU A 49 8.54 2.82 3.34
N LYS A 50 8.85 3.54 2.25
CA LYS A 50 9.10 4.98 2.30
C LYS A 50 7.88 5.75 2.78
N MET A 51 6.69 5.45 2.26
CA MET A 51 5.46 6.11 2.65
C MET A 51 5.11 5.88 4.14
N VAL A 52 5.44 4.70 4.69
CA VAL A 52 5.32 4.43 6.13
C VAL A 52 6.32 5.28 6.92
N HIS A 53 7.59 5.32 6.51
CA HIS A 53 8.60 6.17 7.16
C HIS A 53 8.31 7.67 7.08
N GLU A 54 7.66 8.12 6.01
CA GLU A 54 7.22 9.51 5.83
C GLU A 54 5.92 9.84 6.59
N GLY A 55 5.27 8.85 7.21
CA GLY A 55 4.01 9.05 7.94
C GLY A 55 2.80 9.28 7.02
N VAL A 56 2.87 8.83 5.77
CA VAL A 56 1.74 8.85 4.82
C VAL A 56 0.84 7.62 5.01
N LEU A 57 1.45 6.48 5.37
CA LEU A 57 0.77 5.24 5.69
C LEU A 57 1.03 4.86 7.15
N ASP A 58 -0.02 4.40 7.82
CA ASP A 58 0.08 3.63 9.04
C ASP A 58 0.36 2.17 8.68
N ALA A 59 1.21 1.52 9.47
CA ALA A 59 1.55 0.13 9.26
C ALA A 59 1.36 -0.66 10.56
N GLU A 60 0.58 -1.73 10.48
CA GLU A 60 0.44 -2.69 11.56
C GLU A 60 1.44 -3.84 11.33
N ILE A 61 2.47 -3.89 12.16
CA ILE A 61 3.41 -5.01 12.19
C ILE A 61 2.75 -6.17 12.95
N SER A 62 1.93 -6.92 12.23
CA SER A 62 1.44 -8.24 12.61
C SER A 62 2.01 -9.28 11.64
N ASP A 63 1.72 -10.56 11.86
CA ASP A 63 2.10 -11.66 10.94
C ASP A 63 1.60 -11.45 9.49
N TRP A 64 0.73 -10.46 9.25
CA TRP A 64 0.03 -10.21 7.99
C TRP A 64 0.42 -8.87 7.33
N TYR A 65 1.35 -8.08 7.90
CA TYR A 65 1.84 -6.79 7.36
C TYR A 65 0.74 -5.90 6.70
N GLY A 66 -0.03 -5.21 7.54
CA GLY A 66 -1.16 -4.37 7.11
C GLY A 66 -0.78 -2.90 6.94
N ILE A 67 -1.36 -2.22 5.94
CA ILE A 67 -1.19 -0.77 5.71
C ILE A 67 -2.52 -0.03 5.62
N LYS A 68 -2.55 1.23 6.06
CA LYS A 68 -3.73 2.11 6.04
C LYS A 68 -3.29 3.56 5.78
N LEU A 69 -4.10 4.39 5.13
CA LEU A 69 -3.84 5.83 5.05
C LEU A 69 -3.99 6.50 6.43
N LEU A 70 -3.04 7.37 6.78
CA LEU A 70 -3.07 8.25 7.95
C LEU A 70 -3.88 9.53 7.70
#